data_AF-M6K373-F1
#
_entry.id   AF-M6K373-F1
#
_cell.length_a   1.000
_cell.length_b   1.000
_cell.length_c   1.000
_cell.angle_alpha   90.00
_cell.angle_beta   90.00
_cell.angle_gamma   90.00
#
_symmetry.space_group_name_H-M   'P 1'
#
loop_
_entity.id
_entity.type
_entity.pdbx_description
1 polymer ?
#
loop_
_entity_poly.entity_id
_entity_poly.type
_entity_poly.pdbx_seq_one_letter_code
_entity_poly.pdbx_strand_id
1 'polypeptide(L)'
;MCFILGILKLFIVCFKVQIFHHKKSSKVLIILGIYLCISNVSVYADTAIFSGLKKSLEEKTRTFQMENGLNVLMMKREDSPTIAVYTKFLVGSADETPEIAGTAHLLEHMLFKGTKNIGTTNYEKEKPYLEQIAVWGKRLDTLRLKELEMKEKGEEPSDEFKNQIETLKKGFILFWNYIVNS
;
A
#
# COMPACT_ATOMS: atom_id res chain seq x y z
N MET A 1 15.67 5.87 -8.57
CA MET A 1 16.73 6.67 -7.91
C MET A 1 17.88 7.10 -8.85
N CYS A 2 17.82 6.86 -10.17
CA CYS A 2 18.88 7.26 -11.13
C CYS A 2 18.60 8.53 -11.95
N PHE A 3 17.34 8.98 -12.06
CA PHE A 3 16.99 10.11 -12.94
C PHE A 3 17.29 11.50 -12.34
N ILE A 4 17.25 11.64 -11.01
CA ILE A 4 17.41 12.94 -10.34
C ILE A 4 18.89 13.38 -10.25
N LEU A 5 19.81 12.41 -10.16
CA LEU A 5 21.26 12.66 -10.14
C LEU A 5 21.83 13.12 -11.51
N GLY A 6 21.19 12.74 -12.62
CA GLY A 6 21.62 13.14 -13.97
C GLY A 6 21.35 14.61 -14.29
N ILE A 7 20.20 15.13 -13.85
CA ILE A 7 19.78 16.52 -14.09
C ILE A 7 20.65 17.49 -13.27
N LEU A 8 21.04 17.10 -12.05
CA LEU A 8 21.86 17.93 -11.16
C LEU A 8 23.30 18.11 -11.67
N LYS A 9 23.88 17.08 -12.30
CA LYS A 9 25.23 17.15 -12.89
C LYS A 9 25.29 18.05 -14.12
N LEU A 10 24.23 18.07 -14.94
CA LEU A 10 24.18 18.88 -16.16
C LEU A 10 24.00 20.37 -15.85
N PHE A 11 23.21 20.70 -14.81
CA PHE A 11 23.05 22.08 -14.33
C PHE A 11 24.35 22.67 -13.77
N ILE A 12 25.14 21.87 -13.03
CA ILE A 12 26.41 22.32 -12.43
C ILE A 12 27.47 22.64 -13.50
N VAL A 13 27.53 21.87 -14.58
CA VAL A 13 28.51 22.10 -15.66
C VAL A 13 28.16 23.35 -16.47
N CYS A 14 26.87 23.56 -16.78
CA CYS A 14 26.43 24.72 -17.56
C CYS A 14 26.64 26.05 -16.80
N PHE A 15 26.50 26.03 -15.46
CA PHE A 15 26.72 27.22 -14.63
C PHE A 15 28.20 27.64 -14.55
N LYS A 16 29.14 26.70 -14.78
CA LYS A 16 30.58 26.92 -14.60
C LYS A 16 31.25 27.62 -15.78
N VAL A 17 30.62 27.63 -16.96
CA VAL A 17 31.17 28.23 -18.19
C VAL A 17 30.83 29.73 -18.33
N GLN A 18 29.72 30.21 -17.75
CA GLN A 18 29.24 31.58 -18.00
C GLN A 18 29.88 32.67 -17.10
N ILE A 19 30.65 32.31 -16.07
CA ILE A 19 31.07 33.27 -15.02
C ILE A 19 32.48 33.88 -15.25
N PHE A 20 33.20 33.49 -16.31
CA PHE A 20 34.60 33.91 -16.49
C PHE A 20 34.81 35.27 -17.19
N HIS A 21 33.80 36.14 -17.29
CA HIS A 21 33.96 37.39 -18.04
C HIS A 21 33.17 38.61 -17.53
N HIS A 22 33.15 38.92 -16.23
CA HIS A 22 32.99 40.33 -15.82
C HIS A 22 33.39 40.63 -14.36
N LYS A 23 34.35 41.56 -14.21
CA LYS A 23 34.83 42.13 -12.96
C LYS A 23 33.77 43.06 -12.34
N LYS A 24 32.68 42.53 -11.75
CA LYS A 24 31.77 43.26 -10.80
C LYS A 24 30.69 42.31 -10.25
N SER A 25 30.97 41.48 -9.22
CA SER A 25 29.91 40.56 -8.74
C SER A 25 30.00 40.12 -7.26
N SER A 26 30.44 41.02 -6.36
CA SER A 26 30.42 40.74 -4.91
C SER A 26 28.97 40.60 -4.37
N LYS A 27 28.02 41.40 -4.90
CA LYS A 27 26.62 41.38 -4.45
C LYS A 27 25.87 40.08 -4.82
N VAL A 28 26.18 39.49 -5.98
CA VAL A 28 25.52 38.24 -6.44
C VAL A 28 26.00 37.04 -5.62
N LEU A 29 27.29 36.99 -5.27
CA LEU A 29 27.84 35.93 -4.42
C LEU A 29 27.22 35.93 -3.01
N ILE A 30 26.98 37.13 -2.45
CA ILE A 30 26.34 37.30 -1.15
C ILE A 30 24.87 36.84 -1.20
N ILE A 31 24.13 37.22 -2.24
CA ILE A 31 22.72 36.80 -2.40
C ILE A 31 22.62 35.28 -2.58
N LEU A 32 23.52 34.68 -3.37
CA LEU A 32 23.57 33.22 -3.57
C LEU A 32 23.94 32.49 -2.27
N GLY A 33 24.88 33.04 -1.48
CA GLY A 33 25.25 32.52 -0.17
C GLY A 33 24.12 32.62 0.86
N ILE A 34 23.40 33.74 0.89
CA ILE A 34 22.21 33.92 1.75
C ILE A 34 21.10 32.95 1.33
N TYR A 35 20.85 32.76 0.03
CA TYR A 35 19.87 31.79 -0.47
C TYR A 35 20.25 30.35 -0.10
N LEU A 36 21.54 29.98 -0.19
CA LEU A 36 22.04 28.69 0.28
C LEU A 36 21.89 28.52 1.80
N CYS A 37 22.14 29.56 2.59
CA CYS A 37 21.95 29.50 4.04
C CYS A 37 20.46 29.37 4.42
N ILE A 38 19.57 30.12 3.77
CA ILE A 38 18.12 30.06 4.05
C ILE A 38 17.54 28.71 3.67
N SER A 39 17.94 28.12 2.53
CA SER A 39 17.44 26.81 2.11
C SER A 39 17.88 25.67 3.03
N ASN A 40 19.08 25.77 3.63
CA ASN A 40 19.55 24.80 4.61
C ASN A 40 18.91 24.99 6.01
N VAL A 41 18.60 26.23 6.42
CA VAL A 41 17.94 26.54 7.71
C VAL A 41 16.57 25.85 7.83
N SER A 42 15.76 25.83 6.78
CA SER A 42 14.45 25.17 6.79
C SER A 42 14.57 23.66 7.07
N VAL A 43 15.57 23.00 6.51
CA VAL A 43 15.78 21.55 6.68
C VAL A 43 16.12 21.18 8.13
N TYR A 44 16.92 22.00 8.83
CA TYR A 44 17.26 21.74 10.23
C TYR A 44 16.07 21.96 11.18
N ALA A 45 15.26 23.00 10.94
CA ALA A 45 14.07 23.28 11.75
C ALA A 45 13.06 22.12 11.69
N ASP A 46 12.83 21.56 10.49
CA ASP A 46 11.93 20.42 10.29
C ASP A 46 12.40 19.17 11.04
N THR A 47 13.71 18.89 11.04
CA THR A 47 14.25 17.71 11.76
C THR A 47 14.13 17.83 13.28
N ALA A 48 14.35 19.02 13.84
CA ALA A 48 14.24 19.25 15.28
C ALA A 48 12.78 19.11 15.76
N ILE A 49 11.83 19.67 15.00
CA ILE A 49 10.39 19.54 15.27
C ILE A 49 9.96 18.07 15.17
N PHE A 50 10.37 17.37 14.12
CA PHE A 50 10.04 15.95 13.93
C PHE A 50 10.59 15.07 15.07
N SER A 51 11.83 15.33 15.50
CA SER A 51 12.45 14.61 16.62
C SER A 51 11.69 14.82 17.93
N GLY A 52 11.31 16.06 18.23
CA GLY A 52 10.51 16.39 19.41
C GLY A 52 9.12 15.72 19.38
N LEU A 53 8.47 15.72 18.21
CA LEU A 53 7.18 15.06 18.01
C LEU A 53 7.29 13.54 18.20
N LYS A 54 8.31 12.90 17.60
CA LYS A 54 8.58 11.46 17.74
C LYS A 54 8.76 11.07 19.20
N LYS A 55 9.59 11.81 19.95
CA LYS A 55 9.83 11.55 21.37
C LYS A 55 8.55 11.63 22.19
N SER A 56 7.74 12.68 21.97
CA SER A 56 6.44 12.85 22.65
C SER A 56 5.46 11.72 22.33
N LEU A 57 5.43 11.24 21.08
CA LEU A 57 4.60 10.10 20.68
C LEU A 57 5.07 8.80 21.33
N GLU A 58 6.38 8.55 21.36
CA GLU A 58 6.98 7.35 21.97
C GLU A 58 6.70 7.30 23.48
N GLU A 59 6.83 8.42 24.18
CA GLU A 59 6.56 8.51 25.62
C GLU A 59 5.09 8.21 25.97
N LYS A 60 4.16 8.64 25.10
CA LYS A 60 2.71 8.45 25.28
C LYS A 60 2.19 7.11 24.75
N THR A 61 2.98 6.40 23.96
CA THR A 61 2.60 5.10 23.39
C THR A 61 3.05 3.96 24.30
N ARG A 62 2.24 2.92 24.38
CA ARG A 62 2.53 1.65 25.05
C ARG A 62 2.36 0.53 24.05
N THR A 63 3.33 -0.37 24.00
CA THR A 63 3.32 -1.53 23.11
C THR A 63 3.20 -2.80 23.93
N PHE A 64 2.29 -3.67 23.54
CA PHE A 64 2.08 -4.99 24.15
C PHE A 64 2.21 -6.04 23.05
N GLN A 65 2.98 -7.09 23.29
CA GLN A 65 2.97 -8.29 22.47
C GLN A 65 2.16 -9.37 23.18
N MET A 66 1.18 -9.93 22.49
CA MET A 66 0.38 -11.04 22.98
C MET A 66 1.08 -12.37 22.67
N GLU A 67 0.73 -13.43 23.41
CA GLU A 67 1.31 -14.77 23.22
C GLU A 67 1.09 -15.35 21.82
N ASN A 68 0.00 -14.93 21.15
CA ASN A 68 -0.32 -15.32 19.77
C ASN A 68 0.42 -14.48 18.70
N GLY A 69 1.34 -13.59 19.09
CA GLY A 69 2.10 -12.73 18.19
C GLY A 69 1.42 -11.41 17.79
N LEU A 70 0.23 -11.09 18.31
CA LEU A 70 -0.44 -9.81 18.03
C LEU A 70 0.28 -8.65 18.74
N ASN A 71 0.61 -7.61 17.98
CA ASN A 71 1.17 -6.37 18.49
C ASN A 71 0.06 -5.35 18.72
N VAL A 72 -0.12 -4.91 19.97
CA VAL A 72 -1.08 -3.88 20.36
C VAL A 72 -0.33 -2.60 20.69
N LEU A 73 -0.64 -1.54 19.96
CA LEU A 73 -0.12 -0.19 20.21
C LEU A 73 -1.25 0.65 20.80
N MET A 74 -1.06 1.17 22.01
CA MET A 74 -2.04 1.96 22.72
C MET A 74 -1.46 3.33 23.07
N MET A 75 -2.18 4.40 22.75
CA MET A 75 -1.83 5.77 23.15
C MET A 75 -3.01 6.39 23.88
N LYS A 76 -2.83 6.73 25.15
CA LYS A 76 -3.87 7.41 25.93
C LYS A 76 -3.95 8.87 25.52
N ARG A 77 -5.16 9.35 25.22
CA ARG A 77 -5.46 10.76 24.99
C ARG A 77 -6.58 11.18 25.93
N GLU A 78 -6.35 12.24 26.70
CA GLU A 78 -7.31 12.74 27.70
C GLU A 78 -8.17 13.88 27.14
N ASP A 79 -7.89 14.35 25.92
CA ASP A 79 -8.56 15.47 25.26
C ASP A 79 -10.06 15.22 24.99
N SER A 80 -10.47 13.95 24.87
CA SER A 80 -11.84 13.55 24.52
C SER A 80 -12.14 12.14 25.05
N PRO A 81 -13.36 11.86 25.55
CA PRO A 81 -13.78 10.52 25.99
C PRO A 81 -14.15 9.63 24.78
N THR A 82 -13.29 9.58 23.77
CA THR A 82 -13.48 8.78 22.56
C THR A 82 -12.32 7.81 22.37
N ILE A 83 -12.61 6.67 21.75
CA ILE A 83 -11.63 5.64 21.46
C ILE A 83 -11.66 5.38 19.96
N ALA A 84 -10.49 5.42 19.33
CA ALA A 84 -10.30 4.98 17.95
C ALA A 84 -9.47 3.70 17.95
N VAL A 85 -9.99 2.64 17.33
CA VAL A 85 -9.31 1.36 17.20
C VAL A 85 -8.98 1.14 15.74
N TYR A 86 -7.71 0.85 15.46
CA TYR A 86 -7.23 0.54 14.13
C TYR A 86 -6.61 -0.85 14.14
N THR A 87 -7.09 -1.72 13.25
CA THR A 87 -6.48 -3.03 13.01
C THR A 87 -5.69 -2.93 11.71
N LYS A 88 -4.42 -3.34 11.74
CA LYS A 88 -3.55 -3.32 10.56
C LYS A 88 -3.08 -4.74 10.27
N PHE A 89 -3.22 -5.15 9.02
CA PHE A 89 -2.63 -6.38 8.50
C PHE A 89 -1.41 -5.99 7.66
N LEU A 90 -0.29 -6.70 7.84
CA LEU A 90 0.95 -6.46 7.09
C LEU A 90 0.93 -7.21 5.75
N VAL A 91 -0.15 -7.05 4.99
CA VAL A 91 -0.34 -7.62 3.65
C VAL A 91 -1.14 -6.65 2.79
N GLY A 92 -0.86 -6.61 1.49
CA GLY A 92 -1.61 -5.78 0.54
C GLY A 92 -1.30 -6.13 -0.91
N SER A 93 -1.64 -5.22 -1.83
CA SER A 93 -1.39 -5.41 -3.27
C SER A 93 0.09 -5.56 -3.64
N ALA A 94 1.01 -5.10 -2.79
CA ALA A 94 2.45 -5.29 -2.96
C ALA A 94 2.88 -6.75 -2.81
N ASP A 95 2.09 -7.57 -2.11
CA ASP A 95 2.33 -8.99 -1.88
C ASP A 95 1.61 -9.87 -2.92
N GLU A 96 0.92 -9.27 -3.88
CA GLU A 96 0.19 -9.97 -4.94
C GLU A 96 1.07 -10.24 -6.16
N THR A 97 0.86 -11.39 -6.79
CA THR A 97 1.39 -11.68 -8.14
C THR A 97 0.36 -11.28 -9.20
N PRO A 98 0.75 -11.07 -10.47
CA PRO A 98 -0.18 -10.77 -11.56
C PRO A 98 -1.35 -11.77 -11.67
N GLU A 99 -1.14 -13.02 -11.27
CA GLU A 99 -2.13 -14.09 -11.30
C GLU A 99 -3.22 -13.93 -10.23
N ILE A 100 -2.91 -13.29 -9.09
CA ILE A 100 -3.81 -13.09 -7.94
C ILE A 100 -4.10 -11.61 -7.65
N ALA A 101 -3.77 -10.71 -8.56
CA ALA A 101 -3.98 -9.28 -8.41
C ALA A 101 -5.43 -8.94 -8.06
N GLY A 102 -5.63 -8.03 -7.09
CA GLY A 102 -6.93 -7.58 -6.62
C GLY A 102 -7.54 -8.40 -5.47
N THR A 103 -6.86 -9.44 -4.99
CA THR A 103 -7.33 -10.30 -3.89
C THR A 103 -7.38 -9.56 -2.55
N ALA A 104 -6.42 -8.70 -2.26
CA ALA A 104 -6.37 -7.88 -1.05
C ALA A 104 -7.54 -6.89 -1.00
N HIS A 105 -7.85 -6.25 -2.13
CA HIS A 105 -9.00 -5.35 -2.23
C HIS A 105 -10.33 -6.10 -2.11
N LEU A 106 -10.42 -7.29 -2.71
CA LEU A 106 -11.57 -8.16 -2.50
C LEU A 106 -11.75 -8.55 -1.03
N LEU A 107 -10.67 -8.92 -0.36
CA LEU A 107 -10.72 -9.26 1.06
C LEU A 107 -11.22 -8.06 1.89
N GLU A 108 -10.74 -6.85 1.61
CA GLU A 108 -11.22 -5.62 2.25
C GLU A 108 -12.74 -5.45 2.09
N HIS A 109 -13.28 -5.58 0.88
CA HIS A 109 -14.73 -5.52 0.66
C HIS A 109 -15.48 -6.61 1.43
N MET A 110 -14.94 -7.83 1.47
CA MET A 110 -15.58 -8.96 2.17
C MET A 110 -15.53 -8.81 3.69
N LEU A 111 -14.49 -8.17 4.25
CA LEU A 111 -14.40 -7.88 5.68
C LEU A 111 -15.54 -6.98 6.17
N PHE A 112 -16.07 -6.11 5.31
CA PHE A 112 -17.18 -5.20 5.64
C PHE A 112 -18.57 -5.82 5.42
N LYS A 113 -18.69 -6.98 4.77
CA LYS A 113 -19.99 -7.69 4.65
C LYS A 113 -20.41 -8.38 5.96
N GLY A 114 -19.54 -8.38 6.96
CA GLY A 114 -19.84 -8.84 8.32
C GLY A 114 -19.54 -10.33 8.54
N THR A 115 -19.94 -10.79 9.71
CA THR A 115 -19.80 -12.17 10.19
C THR A 115 -21.19 -12.75 10.46
N LYS A 116 -21.26 -14.02 10.88
CA LYS A 116 -22.51 -14.67 11.29
C LYS A 116 -23.26 -13.88 12.38
N ASN A 117 -22.53 -13.14 13.22
CA ASN A 117 -23.06 -12.52 14.42
C ASN A 117 -23.04 -10.99 14.40
N ILE A 118 -22.19 -10.37 13.58
CA ILE A 118 -21.92 -8.92 13.61
C ILE A 118 -21.81 -8.38 12.19
N GLY A 119 -22.52 -7.30 11.86
CA GLY A 119 -22.36 -6.54 10.60
C GLY A 119 -23.11 -7.08 9.39
N THR A 120 -23.75 -8.24 9.48
CA THR A 120 -24.66 -8.77 8.46
C THR A 120 -26.08 -8.21 8.67
N THR A 121 -26.79 -7.92 7.58
CA THR A 121 -28.19 -7.47 7.66
C THR A 121 -29.14 -8.67 7.71
N ASN A 122 -28.86 -9.71 6.92
CA ASN A 122 -29.61 -10.96 6.94
C ASN A 122 -28.73 -12.14 6.54
N TYR A 123 -28.10 -12.77 7.53
CA TYR A 123 -27.17 -13.87 7.30
C TYR A 123 -27.79 -15.04 6.54
N GLU A 124 -29.03 -15.43 6.85
CA GLU A 124 -29.68 -16.57 6.20
C GLU A 124 -29.88 -16.35 4.69
N LYS A 125 -30.15 -15.10 4.28
CA LYS A 125 -30.23 -14.74 2.85
C LYS A 125 -28.87 -14.64 2.18
N GLU A 126 -27.84 -14.16 2.89
CA GLU A 126 -26.49 -13.94 2.37
C GLU A 126 -25.68 -15.24 2.27
N LYS A 127 -25.87 -16.15 3.23
CA LYS A 127 -25.19 -17.44 3.36
C LYS A 127 -25.09 -18.25 2.06
N PRO A 128 -26.16 -18.50 1.29
CA PRO A 128 -26.05 -19.28 0.06
C PRO A 128 -25.14 -18.62 -0.99
N TYR A 129 -25.05 -17.29 -1.00
CA TYR A 129 -24.13 -16.58 -1.90
C TYR A 129 -22.69 -16.69 -1.40
N LEU A 130 -22.46 -16.52 -0.09
CA LEU A 130 -21.14 -16.69 0.53
C LEU A 130 -20.57 -18.10 0.30
N GLU A 131 -21.42 -19.13 0.41
CA GLU A 131 -21.05 -20.51 0.11
C GLU A 131 -20.69 -20.71 -1.36
N GLN A 132 -21.45 -20.11 -2.29
CA GLN A 132 -21.13 -20.16 -3.72
C GLN A 132 -19.79 -19.49 -4.03
N ILE A 133 -19.52 -18.32 -3.46
CA ILE A 133 -18.23 -17.62 -3.60
C ILE A 133 -17.09 -18.52 -3.13
N ALA A 134 -17.24 -19.14 -1.96
CA ALA A 134 -16.22 -20.01 -1.41
C ALA A 134 -15.96 -21.23 -2.32
N VAL A 135 -17.01 -21.85 -2.86
CA VAL A 135 -16.88 -22.98 -3.80
C VAL A 135 -16.20 -22.53 -5.10
N TRP A 136 -16.63 -21.41 -5.68
CA TRP A 136 -16.09 -20.92 -6.95
C TRP A 136 -14.65 -20.44 -6.81
N GLY A 137 -14.34 -19.71 -5.73
CA GLY A 137 -12.98 -19.30 -5.39
C GLY A 137 -12.06 -20.51 -5.22
N LYS A 138 -12.47 -21.50 -4.40
CA LYS A 138 -11.69 -22.73 -4.22
C LYS A 138 -11.46 -23.49 -5.53
N ARG A 139 -12.46 -23.53 -6.40
CA ARG A 139 -12.33 -24.16 -7.73
C ARG A 139 -11.34 -23.40 -8.61
N LEU A 140 -11.44 -22.07 -8.66
CA LEU A 140 -10.53 -21.23 -9.43
C LEU A 140 -9.09 -21.36 -8.94
N ASP A 141 -8.88 -21.34 -7.62
CA ASP A 141 -7.55 -21.51 -7.01
C ASP A 141 -6.95 -22.88 -7.33
N THR A 142 -7.76 -23.94 -7.23
CA THR A 142 -7.33 -25.31 -7.59
C THR A 142 -6.91 -25.40 -9.05
N LEU A 143 -7.65 -24.75 -9.95
CA LEU A 143 -7.31 -24.75 -11.39
C LEU A 143 -6.05 -23.92 -11.65
N ARG A 144 -5.88 -22.77 -11.01
CA ARG A 144 -4.66 -21.97 -11.12
C ARG A 144 -3.42 -22.72 -10.63
N LEU A 145 -3.53 -23.44 -9.52
CA LEU A 145 -2.43 -24.27 -9.01
C LEU A 145 -2.05 -25.38 -10.01
N LYS A 146 -3.04 -26.08 -10.58
CA LYS A 146 -2.78 -27.07 -11.63
C LYS A 146 -2.14 -26.46 -12.88
N GLU A 147 -2.57 -25.25 -13.26
CA GLU A 147 -1.96 -24.53 -14.39
C GLU A 147 -0.47 -24.24 -14.13
N LEU A 148 -0.12 -23.84 -12.90
CA LEU A 148 1.26 -23.61 -12.49
C LEU A 148 2.07 -24.92 -12.50
N GLU A 149 1.52 -26.01 -11.95
CA GLU A 149 2.17 -27.33 -11.96
C GLU A 149 2.43 -27.85 -13.39
N MET A 150 1.50 -27.63 -14.33
CA MET A 150 1.68 -27.98 -15.74
C MET A 150 2.81 -27.15 -16.37
N LYS A 151 2.83 -25.84 -16.12
CA LYS A 151 3.89 -24.94 -16.60
C LYS A 151 5.27 -25.32 -16.07
N GLU A 152 5.37 -25.70 -14.79
CA GLU A 152 6.62 -26.18 -14.19
C GLU A 152 7.12 -27.49 -14.84
N LYS A 153 6.20 -28.35 -15.28
CA LYS A 153 6.52 -29.58 -16.02
C LYS A 153 6.79 -29.35 -17.51
N GLY A 154 6.58 -28.14 -18.02
CA GLY A 154 6.68 -27.82 -19.45
C GLY A 154 5.51 -28.33 -20.28
N GLU A 155 4.38 -28.64 -19.63
CA GLU A 155 3.13 -29.06 -20.28
C GLU A 155 2.23 -27.85 -20.57
N GLU A 156 1.70 -27.76 -21.78
CA GLU A 156 0.72 -26.72 -22.14
C GLU A 156 -0.70 -27.15 -21.73
N PRO A 157 -1.46 -26.31 -21.00
CA PRO A 157 -2.83 -26.63 -20.64
C PRO A 157 -3.74 -26.75 -21.88
N SER A 158 -4.68 -27.70 -21.85
CA SER A 158 -5.65 -27.88 -22.93
C SER A 158 -6.56 -26.66 -23.10
N ASP A 159 -7.10 -26.46 -24.31
CA ASP A 159 -8.04 -25.36 -24.59
C ASP A 159 -9.29 -25.43 -23.71
N GLU A 160 -9.77 -26.64 -23.41
CA GLU A 160 -10.89 -26.83 -22.49
C GLU A 160 -10.56 -26.32 -21.10
N PHE A 161 -9.37 -26.62 -20.59
CA PHE A 161 -8.91 -26.16 -19.28
C PHE A 161 -8.79 -24.63 -19.22
N LYS A 162 -8.21 -24.02 -20.27
CA LYS A 162 -8.12 -22.56 -20.43
C LYS A 162 -9.51 -21.92 -20.43
N ASN A 163 -10.46 -22.48 -21.19
CA ASN A 163 -11.85 -22.02 -21.26
C ASN A 163 -12.59 -22.13 -19.90
N GLN A 164 -12.31 -23.18 -19.12
CA GLN A 164 -12.88 -23.34 -17.78
C GLN A 164 -12.40 -22.23 -16.83
N ILE A 165 -11.10 -21.94 -16.83
CA ILE A 165 -10.53 -20.84 -16.04
C ILE A 165 -11.13 -19.51 -16.46
N GLU A 166 -11.24 -19.25 -17.77
CA GLU A 166 -11.78 -17.99 -18.28
C GLU A 166 -13.25 -17.79 -17.90
N THR A 167 -14.05 -18.85 -17.97
CA THR A 167 -15.47 -18.82 -17.60
C THR A 167 -15.64 -18.50 -16.12
N LEU A 168 -14.85 -19.13 -15.25
CA LEU A 168 -14.86 -18.84 -13.81
C LEU A 168 -14.39 -17.41 -13.51
N LYS A 169 -13.35 -16.94 -14.21
CA LYS A 169 -12.88 -15.54 -14.09
C LYS A 169 -13.98 -14.55 -14.47
N LYS A 170 -14.69 -14.77 -15.59
CA LYS A 170 -15.81 -13.93 -16.02
C LYS A 170 -16.94 -13.92 -14.99
N GLY A 171 -17.30 -15.10 -14.47
CA GLY A 171 -18.30 -15.21 -13.40
C GLY A 171 -17.89 -14.42 -12.15
N PHE A 172 -16.62 -14.48 -11.78
CA PHE A 172 -16.08 -13.73 -10.64
C PHE A 172 -16.10 -12.21 -10.87
N ILE A 173 -15.80 -11.74 -12.09
CA ILE A 173 -15.88 -10.31 -12.45
C ILE A 173 -17.32 -9.79 -12.42
N LEU A 174 -18.29 -10.57 -12.90
CA LEU A 174 -19.69 -10.20 -12.82
C LEU A 174 -20.17 -10.11 -11.37
N PHE A 175 -19.77 -11.09 -10.57
CA PHE A 175 -20.02 -11.09 -9.14
C PHE A 175 -19.37 -9.90 -8.42
N TRP A 176 -18.13 -9.59 -8.77
CA TRP A 176 -17.41 -8.41 -8.27
C TRP A 176 -18.18 -7.12 -8.53
N ASN A 177 -18.63 -6.92 -9.77
CA ASN A 177 -19.44 -5.76 -10.12
C ASN A 177 -20.75 -5.70 -9.34
N TYR A 178 -21.34 -6.85 -8.99
CA TYR A 178 -22.50 -6.87 -8.12
C TYR A 178 -22.15 -6.40 -6.70
N ILE A 179 -21.15 -7.00 -6.06
CA ILE A 179 -20.75 -6.66 -4.69
C ILE A 179 -20.30 -5.21 -4.52
N VAL A 180 -19.57 -4.66 -5.48
CA VAL A 180 -19.04 -3.29 -5.41
C VAL A 180 -20.14 -2.26 -5.61
N ASN A 181 -21.16 -2.56 -6.42
CA ASN A 181 -22.27 -1.64 -6.70
C ASN A 181 -23.49 -1.84 -5.77
N SER A 182 -23.44 -2.79 -4.83
CA SER A 182 -24.50 -3.12 -3.87
C SER A 182 -24.11 -2.76 -2.43
#